data_AF-A0A949PRY1-F1
#
_entry.id   AF-A0A949PRY1-F1
#
_cell.length_a   1.000
_cell.length_b   1.000
_cell.length_c   1.000
_cell.angle_alpha   90.00
_cell.angle_beta   90.00
_cell.angle_gamma   90.00
#
_symmetry.space_group_name_H-M   'P 1'
#
loop_
_entity.id
_entity.type
_entity.pdbx_description
1 polymer ?
#
loop_
_entity_poly.entity_id
_entity_poly.type
_entity_poly.pdbx_seq_one_letter_code
_entity_poly.pdbx_strand_id
1 'polypeptide(L)'
;MSTPALPPAASVAASAVPADADLHWMRHALRLARQAAAAGEVPVGAVVVKDGQVLGEGCNAPIGQHDPTAHAEVQALRQAARRLGNYRLEGCTLYVTLEPCAMCSGALLNARVARVVYGAREPKTGAAGSVLDVFALPQLNAHTAIVGGVLEAECAAVLADFFQARRVQQRQQAQPLRQDALRTPERCFADWNDWQDGPDERWAARYVADLPSLGGLRLHYQDEGPRDASTWLLLHDGVGSSYGLRYLGAALLAAGQRVVTVDWIGFGRSDKPKKMQWHTPQKHMQVVCELLHFLQISHCHWVAQEGCMAVLPSPDSGGGEGVWNGVLDWCLQGPAPLGSTALDAPFPDAGHRAGPRAWAQWPVRTATVRWHSAVPHDAATAQAQVRAAMEYLGAEKSSPPHGA
;
A
#
# COMPACT_ATOMS: atom_id res chain seq x y z
N MET A 1 -55.31 -36.05 -18.25
CA MET A 1 -55.23 -34.58 -18.40
C MET A 1 -53.87 -34.28 -18.98
N SER A 2 -53.82 -33.90 -20.27
CA SER A 2 -52.58 -33.67 -21.00
C SER A 2 -51.92 -32.36 -20.59
N THR A 3 -50.62 -32.40 -20.35
CA THR A 3 -49.75 -31.22 -20.17
C THR A 3 -49.73 -30.41 -21.47
N PRO A 4 -49.95 -29.07 -21.44
CA PRO A 4 -49.86 -28.29 -22.67
C PRO A 4 -48.39 -28.13 -23.05
N ALA A 5 -48.04 -28.52 -24.29
CA ALA A 5 -46.74 -28.25 -24.86
C ALA A 5 -46.60 -26.74 -25.14
N LEU A 6 -45.55 -26.12 -24.61
CA LEU A 6 -45.18 -24.75 -24.96
C LEU A 6 -44.69 -24.70 -26.42
N PRO A 7 -45.06 -23.66 -27.19
CA PRO A 7 -44.64 -23.53 -28.58
C PRO A 7 -43.11 -23.36 -28.67
N PRO A 8 -42.48 -23.82 -29.77
CA PRO A 8 -41.04 -23.67 -29.96
C PRO A 8 -40.66 -22.19 -30.00
N ALA A 9 -39.55 -21.85 -29.34
CA ALA A 9 -38.99 -20.50 -29.33
C ALA A 9 -38.70 -20.05 -30.77
N ALA A 10 -39.32 -18.95 -31.17
CA ALA A 10 -38.99 -18.29 -32.42
C ALA A 10 -37.54 -17.80 -32.35
N SER A 11 -36.71 -18.31 -33.25
CA SER A 11 -35.38 -17.76 -33.53
C SER A 11 -35.55 -16.32 -33.98
N VAL A 12 -35.20 -15.37 -33.11
CA VAL A 12 -35.14 -13.95 -33.47
C VAL A 12 -33.85 -13.76 -34.25
N ALA A 13 -33.96 -13.72 -35.58
CA ALA A 13 -32.87 -13.34 -36.45
C ALA A 13 -32.29 -11.99 -35.99
N ALA A 14 -30.99 -11.98 -35.70
CA ALA A 14 -30.25 -10.78 -35.37
C ALA A 14 -30.38 -9.76 -36.51
N SER A 15 -31.05 -8.64 -36.24
CA SER A 15 -31.02 -7.47 -37.12
C SER A 15 -29.57 -7.02 -37.27
N ALA A 16 -28.99 -7.23 -38.45
CA ALA A 16 -27.62 -6.88 -38.78
C ALA A 16 -27.45 -5.36 -38.83
N VAL A 17 -27.05 -4.76 -37.71
CA VAL A 17 -26.44 -3.43 -37.72
C VAL A 17 -25.12 -3.55 -38.50
N PRO A 18 -24.83 -2.65 -39.46
CA PRO A 18 -23.61 -2.75 -40.27
C PRO A 18 -22.35 -2.73 -39.40
N ALA A 19 -21.35 -3.53 -39.77
CA ALA A 19 -20.05 -3.60 -39.08
C ALA A 19 -19.41 -2.22 -38.84
N ASP A 20 -19.68 -1.24 -39.71
CA ASP A 20 -19.17 0.13 -39.59
C ASP A 20 -19.69 0.88 -38.35
N ALA A 21 -20.94 0.65 -37.95
CA ALA A 21 -21.49 1.26 -36.74
C ALA A 21 -20.81 0.69 -35.49
N ASP A 22 -20.50 -0.60 -35.48
CA ASP A 22 -19.83 -1.27 -34.37
C ASP A 22 -18.41 -0.73 -34.19
N LEU A 23 -17.69 -0.54 -35.31
CA LEU A 23 -16.38 0.11 -35.29
C LEU A 23 -16.47 1.56 -34.78
N HIS A 24 -17.49 2.32 -35.19
CA HIS A 24 -17.70 3.70 -34.73
C HIS A 24 -17.92 3.77 -33.21
N TRP A 25 -18.87 2.99 -32.68
CA TRP A 25 -19.20 3.02 -31.26
C TRP A 25 -18.12 2.38 -30.38
N MET A 26 -17.39 1.39 -30.89
CA MET A 26 -16.24 0.84 -30.18
C MET A 26 -15.09 1.86 -30.08
N ARG A 27 -14.85 2.68 -31.12
CA ARG A 27 -13.91 3.82 -31.02
C ARG A 27 -14.37 4.85 -30.00
N HIS A 28 -15.68 5.06 -29.86
CA HIS A 28 -16.21 5.89 -28.79
C HIS A 28 -15.84 5.29 -27.42
N ALA A 29 -16.16 4.01 -27.19
CA ALA A 29 -15.83 3.31 -25.95
C ALA A 29 -14.32 3.34 -25.64
N LEU A 30 -13.46 3.25 -26.65
CA LEU A 30 -12.00 3.41 -26.52
C LEU A 30 -11.58 4.80 -26.01
N ARG A 31 -12.29 5.88 -26.36
CA ARG A 31 -12.01 7.20 -25.76
C ARG A 31 -12.31 7.20 -24.26
N LEU A 32 -13.41 6.59 -23.85
CA LEU A 32 -13.80 6.46 -22.44
C LEU A 32 -12.79 5.57 -21.67
N ALA A 33 -12.31 4.48 -22.29
CA ALA A 33 -11.25 3.65 -21.73
C ALA A 33 -9.95 4.44 -21.47
N ARG A 34 -9.57 5.34 -22.40
CA ARG A 34 -8.42 6.22 -22.22
C ARG A 34 -8.62 7.25 -21.10
N GLN A 35 -9.86 7.71 -20.86
CA GLN A 35 -10.17 8.56 -19.71
C GLN A 35 -9.97 7.81 -18.39
N ALA A 36 -10.42 6.56 -18.28
CA ALA A 36 -10.14 5.72 -17.11
C ALA A 36 -8.63 5.54 -16.89
N ALA A 37 -7.84 5.24 -17.94
CA ALA A 37 -6.38 5.17 -17.82
C ALA A 37 -5.76 6.47 -17.29
N ALA A 38 -6.20 7.62 -17.78
CA ALA A 38 -5.72 8.93 -17.31
C ALA A 38 -6.05 9.20 -15.83
N ALA A 39 -7.13 8.62 -15.32
CA ALA A 39 -7.51 8.65 -13.91
C ALA A 39 -6.81 7.57 -13.05
N GLY A 40 -5.91 6.76 -13.63
CA GLY A 40 -5.24 5.67 -12.91
C GLY A 40 -6.09 4.41 -12.73
N GLU A 41 -7.21 4.32 -13.43
CA GLU A 41 -8.15 3.19 -13.41
C GLU A 41 -7.84 2.19 -14.53
N VAL A 42 -8.26 0.93 -14.36
CA VAL A 42 -8.15 -0.07 -15.44
C VAL A 42 -8.91 0.43 -16.68
N PRO A 43 -8.29 0.53 -17.86
CA PRO A 43 -8.87 1.24 -19.01
C PRO A 43 -9.96 0.42 -19.71
N VAL A 44 -11.18 0.50 -19.17
CA VAL A 44 -12.39 -0.03 -19.79
C VAL A 44 -13.37 1.10 -19.98
N GLY A 45 -13.97 1.17 -21.17
CA GLY A 45 -15.00 2.13 -21.51
C GLY A 45 -16.21 1.42 -22.11
N ALA A 46 -17.40 1.98 -21.91
CA ALA A 46 -18.65 1.45 -22.41
C ALA A 46 -19.60 2.57 -22.85
N VAL A 47 -20.42 2.29 -23.88
CA VAL A 47 -21.46 3.20 -24.37
C VAL A 47 -22.73 2.42 -24.69
N VAL A 48 -23.88 2.94 -24.25
CA VAL A 48 -25.21 2.42 -24.57
C VAL A 48 -25.84 3.28 -25.65
N VAL A 49 -26.26 2.66 -26.74
CA VAL A 49 -26.79 3.31 -27.94
C VAL A 49 -28.16 2.76 -28.28
N LYS A 50 -29.08 3.63 -28.71
CA LYS A 50 -30.37 3.26 -29.29
C LYS A 50 -30.68 4.20 -30.46
N ASP A 51 -31.11 3.65 -31.59
CA ASP A 51 -31.47 4.43 -32.79
C ASP A 51 -30.38 5.43 -33.23
N GLY A 52 -29.11 5.01 -33.12
CA GLY A 52 -27.94 5.84 -33.46
C GLY A 52 -27.60 6.93 -32.45
N GLN A 53 -28.31 7.01 -31.31
CA GLN A 53 -28.07 7.99 -30.26
C GLN A 53 -27.46 7.36 -29.03
N VAL A 54 -26.44 8.02 -28.46
CA VAL A 54 -25.87 7.66 -27.16
C VAL A 54 -26.88 7.99 -26.06
N LEU A 55 -27.23 6.99 -25.26
CA LEU A 55 -28.09 7.13 -24.09
C LEU A 55 -27.31 7.15 -22.78
N GLY A 56 -26.16 6.46 -22.74
CA GLY A 56 -25.28 6.43 -21.59
C GLY A 56 -23.84 6.10 -21.97
N GLU A 57 -22.91 6.62 -21.20
CA GLU A 57 -21.46 6.47 -21.31
C GLU A 57 -20.92 6.08 -19.93
N GLY A 58 -19.85 5.29 -19.92
CA GLY A 58 -19.19 4.90 -18.68
C GLY A 58 -17.75 4.51 -18.93
N CYS A 59 -16.91 4.73 -17.93
CA CYS A 59 -15.56 4.17 -17.86
C CYS A 59 -15.32 3.64 -16.45
N ASN A 60 -14.39 2.71 -16.27
CA ASN A 60 -14.09 2.20 -14.92
C ASN A 60 -13.68 3.33 -13.97
N ALA A 61 -14.23 3.29 -12.76
CA ALA A 61 -13.86 4.18 -11.67
C ALA A 61 -13.94 3.53 -10.25
N PRO A 62 -13.66 2.22 -10.07
CA PRO A 62 -13.82 1.58 -8.77
C PRO A 62 -12.88 2.11 -7.68
N ILE A 63 -11.67 2.55 -8.03
CA ILE A 63 -10.72 3.11 -7.07
C ILE A 63 -11.17 4.51 -6.66
N GLY A 64 -11.41 5.39 -7.65
CA GLY A 64 -11.74 6.79 -7.42
C GLY A 64 -13.11 7.02 -6.78
N GLN A 65 -14.08 6.13 -7.04
CA GLN A 65 -15.42 6.22 -6.44
C GLN A 65 -15.57 5.36 -5.18
N HIS A 66 -14.56 4.57 -4.80
CA HIS A 66 -14.65 3.58 -3.73
C HIS A 66 -15.88 2.65 -3.88
N ASP A 67 -16.31 2.40 -5.12
CA ASP A 67 -17.49 1.60 -5.46
C ASP A 67 -17.03 0.36 -6.24
N PRO A 68 -17.07 -0.85 -5.65
CA PRO A 68 -16.66 -2.07 -6.34
C PRO A 68 -17.56 -2.40 -7.55
N THR A 69 -18.71 -1.74 -7.70
CA THR A 69 -19.63 -1.87 -8.83
C THR A 69 -19.45 -0.83 -9.92
N ALA A 70 -18.53 0.15 -9.76
CA ALA A 70 -18.29 1.24 -10.71
C ALA A 70 -17.51 0.82 -11.96
N HIS A 71 -17.92 -0.29 -12.57
CA HIS A 71 -17.46 -0.75 -13.87
C HIS A 71 -18.09 0.09 -15.00
N ALA A 72 -17.40 0.17 -16.13
CA ALA A 72 -17.84 0.95 -17.29
C ALA A 72 -19.27 0.60 -17.74
N GLU A 73 -19.59 -0.70 -17.80
CA GLU A 73 -20.90 -1.20 -18.23
C GLU A 73 -22.00 -0.75 -17.27
N VAL A 74 -21.79 -0.92 -15.96
CA VAL A 74 -22.75 -0.54 -14.93
C VAL A 74 -23.00 0.97 -14.95
N GLN A 75 -21.95 1.78 -15.10
CA GLN A 75 -22.08 3.23 -15.20
C GLN A 75 -22.88 3.66 -16.44
N ALA A 76 -22.57 3.08 -17.61
CA ALA A 76 -23.30 3.36 -18.85
C ALA A 76 -24.77 2.94 -18.77
N LEU A 77 -25.07 1.78 -18.18
CA LEU A 77 -26.44 1.30 -17.94
C LEU A 77 -27.22 2.22 -17.00
N ARG A 78 -26.60 2.64 -15.87
CA ARG A 78 -27.22 3.57 -14.92
C ARG A 78 -27.58 4.89 -15.59
N GLN A 79 -26.68 5.44 -16.42
CA GLN A 79 -26.96 6.68 -17.14
C GLN A 79 -28.07 6.51 -18.18
N ALA A 80 -28.02 5.44 -18.98
CA ALA A 80 -29.05 5.16 -19.98
C ALA A 80 -30.45 4.96 -19.36
N ALA A 81 -30.52 4.21 -18.25
CA ALA A 81 -31.78 3.97 -17.55
C ALA A 81 -32.39 5.26 -16.98
N ARG A 82 -31.56 6.14 -16.39
CA ARG A 82 -32.00 7.46 -15.92
C ARG A 82 -32.52 8.31 -17.08
N ARG A 83 -31.82 8.31 -18.22
CA ARG A 83 -32.19 9.10 -19.39
C ARG A 83 -33.51 8.63 -20.03
N LEU A 84 -33.76 7.33 -20.04
CA LEU A 84 -35.01 6.76 -20.53
C LEU A 84 -36.14 6.77 -19.49
N GLY A 85 -35.83 7.02 -18.21
CA GLY A 85 -36.78 6.85 -17.11
C GLY A 85 -37.24 5.41 -16.94
N ASN A 86 -36.43 4.43 -17.36
CA ASN A 86 -36.80 3.01 -17.36
C ASN A 86 -35.57 2.12 -17.11
N TYR A 87 -35.72 1.12 -16.25
CA TYR A 87 -34.67 0.13 -15.98
C TYR A 87 -34.49 -0.88 -17.12
N ARG A 88 -35.52 -1.05 -17.96
CA ARG A 88 -35.45 -1.87 -19.17
C ARG A 88 -34.97 -1.04 -20.35
N LEU A 89 -33.84 -1.44 -20.92
CA LEU A 89 -33.15 -0.83 -22.04
C LEU A 89 -33.40 -1.61 -23.33
N GLU A 90 -34.65 -2.00 -23.56
CA GLU A 90 -35.04 -2.78 -24.74
C GLU A 90 -34.71 -2.02 -26.03
N GLY A 91 -34.17 -2.75 -27.01
CA GLY A 91 -33.68 -2.21 -28.28
C GLY A 91 -32.32 -1.50 -28.18
N CYS A 92 -31.73 -1.36 -26.99
CA CYS A 92 -30.40 -0.76 -26.87
C CYS A 92 -29.29 -1.77 -27.21
N THR A 93 -28.18 -1.25 -27.74
CA THR A 93 -26.91 -1.96 -27.88
C THR A 93 -25.88 -1.35 -26.92
N LEU A 94 -25.19 -2.19 -26.15
CA LEU A 94 -24.04 -1.77 -25.34
C LEU A 94 -22.75 -2.15 -26.07
N TYR A 95 -21.83 -1.19 -26.23
CA TYR A 95 -20.48 -1.42 -26.72
C TYR A 95 -19.50 -1.27 -25.57
N VAL A 96 -18.59 -2.23 -25.36
CA VAL A 96 -17.59 -2.19 -24.27
C VAL A 96 -16.22 -2.67 -24.75
N THR A 97 -15.14 -2.02 -24.31
CA THR A 97 -13.79 -2.33 -24.83
C THR A 97 -13.24 -3.68 -24.39
N LEU A 98 -13.74 -4.25 -23.29
CA LEU A 98 -13.32 -5.53 -22.72
C LEU A 98 -14.54 -6.42 -22.49
N GLU A 99 -14.37 -7.73 -22.65
CA GLU A 99 -15.40 -8.72 -22.34
C GLU A 99 -15.94 -8.52 -20.90
N PRO A 100 -17.27 -8.44 -20.72
CA PRO A 100 -17.87 -8.14 -19.42
C PRO A 100 -17.64 -9.27 -18.42
N CYS A 101 -17.44 -8.90 -17.15
CA CYS A 101 -17.37 -9.86 -16.04
C CYS A 101 -18.76 -10.36 -15.60
N ALA A 102 -18.81 -11.36 -14.72
CA ALA A 102 -20.08 -11.96 -14.27
C ALA A 102 -21.09 -10.95 -13.71
N MET A 103 -20.63 -9.95 -12.96
CA MET A 103 -21.47 -8.86 -12.45
C MET A 103 -22.11 -8.05 -13.59
N CYS A 104 -21.29 -7.62 -14.55
CA CYS A 104 -21.74 -6.78 -15.66
C CYS A 104 -22.65 -7.57 -16.61
N SER A 105 -22.33 -8.84 -16.89
CA SER A 105 -23.20 -9.74 -17.66
C SER A 105 -24.57 -9.91 -17.00
N GLY A 106 -24.63 -10.10 -15.68
CA GLY A 106 -25.90 -10.15 -14.95
C GLY A 106 -26.68 -8.84 -15.02
N ALA A 107 -25.99 -7.69 -14.89
CA ALA A 107 -26.62 -6.38 -15.00
C ALA A 107 -27.21 -6.13 -16.40
N LEU A 108 -26.49 -6.52 -17.45
CA LEU A 108 -26.91 -6.45 -18.85
C LEU A 108 -28.20 -7.23 -19.11
N LEU A 109 -28.28 -8.47 -18.62
CA LEU A 109 -29.47 -9.32 -18.71
C LEU A 109 -30.66 -8.73 -17.93
N ASN A 110 -30.43 -8.22 -16.72
CA ASN A 110 -31.47 -7.60 -15.91
C ASN A 110 -32.02 -6.31 -16.56
N ALA A 111 -31.15 -5.57 -17.25
CA ALA A 111 -31.52 -4.37 -18.01
C ALA A 111 -32.19 -4.68 -19.35
N ARG A 112 -32.24 -5.94 -19.79
CA ARG A 112 -32.81 -6.35 -21.08
C ARG A 112 -32.23 -5.66 -22.31
N VAL A 113 -30.90 -5.45 -22.29
CA VAL A 113 -30.17 -4.94 -23.44
C VAL A 113 -30.33 -5.91 -24.62
N ALA A 114 -30.63 -5.40 -25.81
CA ALA A 114 -30.87 -6.28 -26.96
C ALA A 114 -29.56 -6.89 -27.50
N ARG A 115 -28.47 -6.14 -27.45
CA ARG A 115 -27.17 -6.58 -27.95
C ARG A 115 -26.00 -6.04 -27.14
N VAL A 116 -24.99 -6.87 -26.91
CA VAL A 116 -23.72 -6.46 -26.32
C VAL A 116 -22.61 -6.75 -27.32
N VAL A 117 -21.81 -5.74 -27.59
CA VAL A 117 -20.67 -5.80 -28.49
C VAL A 117 -19.41 -5.51 -27.68
N TYR A 118 -18.47 -6.45 -27.62
CA TYR A 118 -17.23 -6.26 -26.89
C TYR A 118 -15.99 -6.32 -27.79
N GLY A 119 -14.94 -5.62 -27.36
CA GLY A 119 -13.65 -5.59 -28.04
C GLY A 119 -12.77 -6.78 -27.69
N ALA A 120 -11.86 -6.59 -26.74
CA ALA A 120 -10.92 -7.62 -26.32
C ALA A 120 -11.57 -8.68 -25.43
N ARG A 121 -11.09 -9.93 -25.51
CA ARG A 121 -11.48 -11.01 -24.58
C ARG A 121 -10.82 -10.83 -23.21
N GLU A 122 -11.47 -11.30 -22.15
CA GLU A 122 -10.93 -11.33 -20.78
C GLU A 122 -10.74 -12.79 -20.33
N PRO A 123 -9.57 -13.41 -20.58
CA PRO A 123 -9.36 -14.84 -20.35
C PRO A 123 -9.38 -15.25 -18.87
N LYS A 124 -9.25 -14.30 -17.92
CA LYS A 124 -9.17 -14.62 -16.48
C LYS A 124 -10.49 -14.50 -15.75
N THR A 125 -11.40 -13.64 -16.21
CA THR A 125 -12.65 -13.32 -15.50
C THR A 125 -13.85 -13.06 -16.41
N GLY A 126 -13.68 -13.14 -17.73
CA GLY A 126 -14.70 -12.85 -18.73
C GLY A 126 -15.88 -13.82 -18.67
N ALA A 127 -17.09 -13.25 -18.79
CA ALA A 127 -18.37 -13.93 -18.59
C ALA A 127 -19.26 -13.96 -19.84
N ALA A 128 -18.68 -13.75 -21.02
CA ALA A 128 -19.35 -13.83 -22.31
C ALA A 128 -18.62 -14.81 -23.26
N GLY A 129 -18.05 -15.88 -22.69
CA GLY A 129 -17.41 -16.98 -23.43
C GLY A 129 -15.98 -17.32 -23.00
N SER A 130 -15.30 -16.52 -22.18
CA SER A 130 -13.93 -16.82 -21.73
C SER A 130 -13.86 -17.81 -20.57
N VAL A 131 -14.25 -17.40 -19.36
CA VAL A 131 -14.29 -18.29 -18.18
C VAL A 131 -15.65 -18.96 -18.06
N LEU A 132 -16.69 -18.18 -18.33
CA LEU A 132 -18.07 -18.60 -18.30
C LEU A 132 -18.85 -17.86 -19.38
N ASP A 133 -20.00 -18.40 -19.75
CA ASP A 133 -20.89 -17.77 -20.72
C ASP A 133 -22.30 -17.68 -20.13
N VAL A 134 -22.59 -16.58 -19.43
CA VAL A 134 -23.93 -16.35 -18.86
C VAL A 134 -24.97 -16.19 -19.97
N PHE A 135 -24.56 -15.65 -21.11
CA PHE A 135 -25.46 -15.37 -22.23
C PHE A 135 -25.85 -16.63 -22.99
N ALA A 136 -25.06 -17.69 -22.92
CA ALA A 136 -25.41 -19.01 -23.47
C ALA A 136 -26.44 -19.78 -22.61
N LEU A 137 -26.74 -19.35 -21.38
CA LEU A 137 -27.67 -20.06 -20.49
C LEU A 137 -29.13 -19.72 -20.83
N PRO A 138 -29.92 -20.64 -21.42
CA PRO A 138 -31.28 -20.31 -21.88
C PRO A 138 -32.26 -19.96 -20.75
N GLN A 139 -31.97 -20.40 -19.52
CA GLN A 139 -32.76 -20.09 -18.34
C GLN A 139 -32.63 -18.63 -17.91
N LEU A 140 -31.51 -17.97 -18.30
CA LEU A 140 -31.19 -16.60 -17.91
C LEU A 140 -31.32 -15.63 -19.09
N ASN A 141 -30.90 -16.06 -20.28
CA ASN A 141 -30.88 -15.22 -21.48
C ASN A 141 -31.96 -15.63 -22.49
N ALA A 142 -32.94 -14.76 -22.67
CA ALA A 142 -33.97 -14.90 -23.70
C ALA A 142 -33.93 -13.80 -24.77
N HIS A 143 -33.00 -12.83 -24.67
CA HIS A 143 -33.12 -11.55 -25.38
C HIS A 143 -31.81 -10.88 -25.79
N THR A 144 -30.68 -11.17 -25.14
CA THR A 144 -29.42 -10.47 -25.40
C THR A 144 -28.57 -11.24 -26.42
N ALA A 145 -28.25 -10.61 -27.54
CA ALA A 145 -27.26 -11.12 -28.51
C ALA A 145 -25.85 -10.63 -28.15
N ILE A 146 -24.83 -11.48 -28.34
CA ILE A 146 -23.42 -11.17 -28.04
C ILE A 146 -22.59 -11.16 -29.32
N VAL A 147 -21.75 -10.13 -29.48
CA VAL A 147 -20.74 -10.02 -30.52
C VAL A 147 -19.40 -9.67 -29.87
N GLY A 148 -18.37 -10.48 -30.08
CA GLY A 148 -17.01 -10.23 -29.59
C GLY A 148 -16.03 -9.90 -30.70
N GLY A 149 -14.88 -9.33 -30.35
CA GLY A 149 -13.75 -9.16 -31.26
C GLY A 149 -13.73 -7.84 -32.04
N VAL A 150 -14.64 -6.90 -31.76
CA VAL A 150 -14.69 -5.62 -32.50
C VAL A 150 -13.54 -4.71 -32.06
N LEU A 151 -12.63 -4.38 -32.97
CA LEU A 151 -11.39 -3.66 -32.65
C LEU A 151 -10.58 -4.32 -31.53
N GLU A 152 -10.58 -5.66 -31.48
CA GLU A 152 -9.91 -6.44 -30.43
C GLU A 152 -8.46 -6.01 -30.19
N ALA A 153 -7.67 -5.85 -31.27
CA ALA A 153 -6.27 -5.46 -31.16
C ALA A 153 -6.10 -4.05 -30.52
N GLU A 154 -6.93 -3.08 -30.89
CA GLU A 154 -6.87 -1.72 -30.32
C GLU A 154 -7.29 -1.72 -28.85
N CYS A 155 -8.34 -2.46 -28.50
CA CYS A 155 -8.81 -2.64 -27.13
C CYS A 155 -7.77 -3.33 -26.24
N ALA A 156 -7.14 -4.39 -26.74
CA ALA A 156 -6.08 -5.11 -26.03
C ALA A 156 -4.82 -4.24 -25.85
N ALA A 157 -4.47 -3.43 -26.85
CA ALA A 157 -3.31 -2.53 -26.78
C ALA A 157 -3.44 -1.52 -25.64
N VAL A 158 -4.60 -0.88 -25.48
CA VAL A 158 -4.82 0.10 -24.39
C VAL A 158 -4.65 -0.55 -23.01
N LEU A 159 -5.16 -1.77 -22.81
CA LEU A 159 -4.96 -2.52 -21.56
C LEU A 159 -3.50 -2.90 -21.35
N ALA A 160 -2.82 -3.39 -22.40
CA ALA A 160 -1.43 -3.80 -22.34
C ALA A 160 -0.51 -2.62 -21.98
N ASP A 161 -0.71 -1.47 -22.63
CA ASP A 161 0.04 -0.24 -22.40
C ASP A 161 -0.11 0.25 -20.96
N PHE A 162 -1.34 0.25 -20.43
CA PHE A 162 -1.62 0.64 -19.05
C PHE A 162 -0.87 -0.24 -18.03
N PHE A 163 -0.95 -1.57 -18.17
CA PHE A 163 -0.24 -2.47 -17.26
C PHE A 163 1.27 -2.45 -17.48
N GLN A 164 1.76 -2.19 -18.70
CA GLN A 164 3.18 -2.00 -18.97
C GLN A 164 3.71 -0.75 -18.29
N ALA A 165 3.03 0.39 -18.43
CA ALA A 165 3.38 1.63 -17.76
C ALA A 165 3.45 1.44 -16.24
N ARG A 166 2.46 0.77 -15.64
CA ARG A 166 2.49 0.41 -14.21
C ARG A 166 3.68 -0.48 -13.84
N ARG A 167 3.99 -1.50 -14.64
CA ARG A 167 5.18 -2.36 -14.40
C ARG A 167 6.50 -1.59 -14.53
N VAL A 168 6.58 -0.59 -15.41
CA VAL A 168 7.78 0.26 -15.54
C VAL A 168 7.89 1.20 -14.34
N GLN A 169 6.81 1.86 -13.95
CA GLN A 169 6.77 2.73 -12.77
C GLN A 169 7.15 1.96 -11.49
N GLN A 170 6.61 0.75 -11.31
CA GLN A 170 6.98 -0.12 -10.19
C GLN A 170 8.46 -0.52 -10.23
N ARG A 171 9.03 -0.80 -11.41
CA ARG A 171 10.45 -1.11 -11.57
C ARG A 171 11.36 0.09 -11.32
N GLN A 172 10.95 1.29 -11.73
CA GLN A 172 11.70 2.53 -11.46
C GLN A 172 11.69 2.90 -9.99
N GLN A 173 10.60 2.60 -9.28
CA GLN A 173 10.51 2.73 -7.82
C GLN A 173 11.21 1.57 -7.08
N ALA A 174 11.49 0.46 -7.75
CA ALA A 174 12.17 -0.68 -7.16
C ALA A 174 13.67 -0.40 -7.02
N GLN A 175 14.12 -0.05 -5.82
CA GLN A 175 15.54 -0.08 -5.51
C GLN A 175 16.04 -1.53 -5.60
N PRO A 176 17.10 -1.83 -6.39
CA PRO A 176 17.62 -3.19 -6.54
C PRO A 176 17.90 -3.83 -5.19
N LEU A 177 17.35 -5.01 -4.95
CA LEU A 177 17.59 -5.78 -3.74
C LEU A 177 18.82 -6.67 -3.95
N ARG A 178 19.79 -6.60 -3.03
CA ARG A 178 20.93 -7.50 -3.02
C ARG A 178 20.49 -8.97 -2.96
N GLN A 179 21.19 -9.86 -3.65
CA GLN A 179 20.88 -11.29 -3.68
C GLN A 179 20.94 -11.96 -2.29
N ASP A 180 21.80 -11.45 -1.41
CA ASP A 180 21.99 -11.92 -0.04
C ASP A 180 21.07 -11.24 0.99
N ALA A 181 20.08 -10.45 0.53
CA ALA A 181 19.11 -9.78 1.37
C ALA A 181 17.66 -10.08 0.94
N LEU A 182 16.72 -9.83 1.84
CA LEU A 182 15.29 -9.83 1.58
C LEU A 182 14.73 -8.43 1.85
N ARG A 183 13.80 -7.98 1.00
CA ARG A 183 12.94 -6.83 1.29
C ARG A 183 11.54 -7.33 1.59
N THR A 184 11.05 -7.04 2.78
CA THR A 184 9.68 -7.39 3.15
C THR A 184 8.71 -6.60 2.26
N PRO A 185 7.76 -7.27 1.58
CA PRO A 185 6.77 -6.59 0.75
C PRO A 185 5.92 -5.60 1.57
N GLU A 186 5.60 -4.45 0.99
CA GLU A 186 4.78 -3.41 1.63
C GLU A 186 3.44 -3.94 2.18
N ARG A 187 2.82 -4.90 1.47
CA ARG A 187 1.57 -5.54 1.90
C ARG A 187 1.65 -6.23 3.27
N CYS A 188 2.83 -6.62 3.74
CA CYS A 188 3.02 -7.22 5.07
C CYS A 188 2.86 -6.19 6.18
N PHE A 189 2.84 -4.90 5.84
CA PHE A 189 2.66 -3.78 6.76
C PHE A 189 1.34 -3.04 6.52
N ALA A 190 0.41 -3.62 5.75
CA ALA A 190 -0.86 -2.97 5.40
C ALA A 190 -1.68 -2.61 6.65
N ASP A 191 -1.69 -3.51 7.63
CA ASP A 191 -2.44 -3.34 8.89
C ASP A 191 -1.75 -2.36 9.87
N TRP A 192 -0.57 -1.83 9.54
CA TRP A 192 0.12 -0.84 10.38
C TRP A 192 -0.47 0.57 10.23
N ASN A 193 -1.40 0.77 9.29
CA ASN A 193 -2.07 2.04 9.07
C ASN A 193 -3.50 2.08 9.64
N ASP A 194 -3.97 1.01 10.29
CA ASP A 194 -5.34 0.90 10.85
C ASP A 194 -5.51 1.63 12.20
N TRP A 195 -4.67 2.64 12.45
CA TRP A 195 -4.64 3.38 13.70
C TRP A 195 -5.71 4.48 13.70
N GLN A 196 -6.77 4.27 14.50
CA GLN A 196 -7.95 5.15 14.56
C GLN A 196 -7.71 6.54 15.20
N ASP A 197 -6.57 6.76 15.88
CA ASP A 197 -6.36 7.91 16.77
C ASP A 197 -5.41 9.02 16.26
N GLY A 198 -5.08 9.05 14.96
CA GLY A 198 -4.42 10.22 14.38
C GLY A 198 -4.20 10.16 12.87
N PRO A 199 -4.00 11.32 12.23
CA PRO A 199 -4.51 11.56 10.90
C PRO A 199 -3.60 11.00 9.81
N ASP A 200 -4.30 10.34 8.89
CA ASP A 200 -4.10 9.90 7.51
C ASP A 200 -2.77 10.07 6.74
N GLU A 201 -1.76 10.82 7.21
CA GLU A 201 -0.49 11.01 6.47
C GLU A 201 0.78 11.00 7.35
N ARG A 202 0.66 11.01 8.69
CA ARG A 202 1.77 11.33 9.61
C ARG A 202 2.82 10.24 9.87
N TRP A 203 2.87 9.17 9.08
CA TRP A 203 3.82 8.07 9.28
C TRP A 203 4.40 7.55 7.95
N ALA A 204 4.63 8.46 6.99
CA ALA A 204 5.13 8.10 5.68
C ALA A 204 6.49 7.40 5.77
N ALA A 205 6.56 6.14 5.33
CA ALA A 205 7.80 5.36 5.32
C ALA A 205 8.83 6.05 4.40
N ARG A 206 9.97 6.46 4.97
CA ARG A 206 11.10 7.00 4.20
C ARG A 206 12.20 5.97 4.09
N TYR A 207 12.96 6.06 3.00
CA TYR A 207 14.01 5.10 2.69
C TYR A 207 15.29 5.81 2.25
N VAL A 208 16.43 5.28 2.71
CA VAL A 208 17.77 5.68 2.27
C VAL A 208 18.55 4.43 1.87
N ALA A 209 19.39 4.53 0.84
CA ALA A 209 20.10 3.37 0.27
C ALA A 209 21.56 3.69 -0.13
N ASP A 210 21.94 4.96 -0.04
CA ASP A 210 23.21 5.54 -0.46
C ASP A 210 24.18 5.78 0.72
N LEU A 211 23.82 5.37 1.94
CA LEU A 211 24.76 5.38 3.06
C LEU A 211 25.88 4.34 2.83
N PRO A 212 27.17 4.69 3.03
CA PRO A 212 28.30 3.81 2.74
C PRO A 212 28.19 2.42 3.39
N SER A 213 27.78 2.34 4.66
CA SER A 213 27.68 1.10 5.43
C SER A 213 26.56 0.16 4.96
N LEU A 214 25.56 0.68 4.25
CA LEU A 214 24.47 -0.12 3.69
C LEU A 214 24.94 -1.01 2.54
N GLY A 215 25.91 -0.53 1.75
CA GLY A 215 26.47 -1.27 0.63
C GLY A 215 25.39 -1.84 -0.31
N GLY A 216 24.39 -1.01 -0.67
CA GLY A 216 23.26 -1.38 -1.54
C GLY A 216 22.04 -1.97 -0.83
N LEU A 217 22.00 -1.96 0.50
CA LEU A 217 20.79 -2.24 1.28
C LEU A 217 19.94 -0.97 1.44
N ARG A 218 18.63 -1.15 1.64
CA ARG A 218 17.71 -0.07 1.98
C ARG A 218 17.40 -0.04 3.47
N LEU A 219 17.61 1.12 4.08
CA LEU A 219 17.21 1.43 5.44
C LEU A 219 15.89 2.18 5.44
N HIS A 220 14.95 1.74 6.27
CA HIS A 220 13.75 2.49 6.59
C HIS A 220 13.98 3.41 7.78
N TYR A 221 13.47 4.63 7.69
CA TYR A 221 13.45 5.59 8.78
C TYR A 221 12.23 6.51 8.66
N GLN A 222 12.02 7.29 9.71
CA GLN A 222 11.06 8.39 9.75
C GLN A 222 11.74 9.62 10.31
N ASP A 223 11.32 10.80 9.87
CA ASP A 223 11.87 12.08 10.30
C ASP A 223 10.76 13.13 10.24
N GLU A 224 10.08 13.29 11.37
CA GLU A 224 8.86 14.07 11.50
C GLU A 224 9.02 15.20 12.52
N GLY A 225 8.22 16.26 12.39
CA GLY A 225 8.25 17.44 13.25
C GLY A 225 9.18 18.57 12.76
N PRO A 226 9.22 19.70 13.49
CA PRO A 226 9.96 20.90 13.07
C PRO A 226 11.48 20.68 13.08
N ARG A 227 12.20 21.10 12.03
CA ARG A 227 13.66 20.90 11.93
C ARG A 227 14.48 21.68 12.96
N ASP A 228 13.92 22.75 13.49
CA ASP A 228 14.49 23.64 14.52
C ASP A 228 14.18 23.20 15.96
N ALA A 229 13.30 22.21 16.14
CA ALA A 229 13.01 21.63 17.45
C ALA A 229 14.12 20.66 17.92
N SER A 230 14.15 20.40 19.23
CA SER A 230 15.02 19.35 19.79
C SER A 230 14.66 18.00 19.16
N THR A 231 15.69 17.27 18.73
CA THR A 231 15.55 15.99 18.05
C THR A 231 15.59 14.83 19.04
N TRP A 232 14.67 13.88 18.88
CA TRP A 232 14.61 12.63 19.64
C TRP A 232 14.74 11.45 18.69
N LEU A 233 15.80 10.66 18.86
CA LEU A 233 16.03 9.42 18.12
C LEU A 233 15.45 8.25 18.90
N LEU A 234 14.48 7.56 18.33
CA LEU A 234 13.82 6.40 18.93
C LEU A 234 14.33 5.09 18.30
N LEU A 235 14.90 4.22 19.14
CA LEU A 235 15.49 2.95 18.75
C LEU A 235 14.71 1.77 19.36
N HIS A 236 14.17 0.91 18.50
CA HIS A 236 13.44 -0.29 18.93
C HIS A 236 14.39 -1.45 19.25
N ASP A 237 13.87 -2.50 19.90
CA ASP A 237 14.59 -3.71 20.29
C ASP A 237 14.89 -4.68 19.12
N GLY A 238 15.53 -5.81 19.44
CA GLY A 238 15.86 -6.87 18.48
C GLY A 238 14.72 -7.84 18.15
N VAL A 239 13.47 -7.46 18.40
CA VAL A 239 12.30 -8.34 18.18
C VAL A 239 11.24 -7.65 17.33
N GLY A 240 11.06 -6.34 17.50
CA GLY A 240 10.01 -5.56 16.85
C GLY A 240 10.46 -4.70 15.67
N SER A 241 9.82 -3.54 15.57
CA SER A 241 10.07 -2.48 14.59
C SER A 241 9.86 -1.11 15.26
N SER A 242 10.31 -0.05 14.60
CA SER A 242 10.06 1.34 14.97
C SER A 242 8.56 1.65 15.16
N TYR A 243 7.66 0.92 14.48
CA TYR A 243 6.22 1.04 14.66
C TYR A 243 5.76 0.70 16.10
N GLY A 244 6.53 -0.12 16.82
CA GLY A 244 6.30 -0.39 18.24
C GLY A 244 6.42 0.87 19.12
N LEU A 245 7.12 1.91 18.66
CA LEU A 245 7.35 3.15 19.39
C LEU A 245 6.40 4.29 18.97
N ARG A 246 5.39 3.99 18.15
CA ARG A 246 4.46 4.98 17.56
C ARG A 246 3.77 5.87 18.59
N TYR A 247 3.33 5.34 19.73
CA TYR A 247 2.67 6.13 20.76
C TYR A 247 3.61 7.16 21.38
N LEU A 248 4.85 6.75 21.65
CA LEU A 248 5.87 7.64 22.17
C LEU A 248 6.24 8.72 21.15
N GLY A 249 6.46 8.33 19.88
CA GLY A 249 6.75 9.26 18.81
C GLY A 249 5.62 10.27 18.59
N ALA A 250 4.36 9.83 18.56
CA ALA A 250 3.21 10.71 18.46
C ALA A 250 3.10 11.69 19.64
N ALA A 251 3.37 11.23 20.86
CA ALA A 251 3.38 12.09 22.04
C ALA A 251 4.50 13.15 21.99
N LEU A 252 5.71 12.79 21.53
CA LEU A 252 6.82 13.75 21.32
C LEU A 252 6.51 14.78 20.23
N LEU A 253 5.91 14.35 19.11
CA LEU A 253 5.46 15.25 18.05
C LEU A 253 4.38 16.22 18.55
N ALA A 254 3.43 15.73 19.36
CA ALA A 254 2.41 16.57 20.00
C ALA A 254 3.02 17.58 20.99
N ALA A 255 4.16 17.25 21.59
CA ALA A 255 4.96 18.16 22.41
C ALA A 255 5.89 19.08 21.60
N GLY A 256 5.70 19.17 20.28
CA GLY A 256 6.45 20.07 19.39
C GLY A 256 7.90 19.66 19.15
N GLN A 257 8.25 18.41 19.40
CA GLN A 257 9.61 17.90 19.19
C GLN A 257 9.79 17.35 17.77
N ARG A 258 11.04 17.24 17.31
CA ARG A 258 11.40 16.47 16.11
C ARG A 258 11.65 15.03 16.51
N VAL A 259 11.06 14.08 15.79
CA VAL A 259 11.19 12.66 16.08
C VAL A 259 11.78 11.95 14.88
N VAL A 260 12.86 11.23 15.13
CA VAL A 260 13.48 10.33 14.17
C VAL A 260 13.33 8.90 14.68
N THR A 261 12.81 8.02 13.85
CA THR A 261 12.74 6.58 14.14
C THR A 261 13.44 5.82 13.03
N VAL A 262 13.97 4.64 13.34
CA VAL A 262 14.68 3.81 12.36
C VAL A 262 14.30 2.35 12.58
N ASP A 263 14.08 1.62 11.49
CA ASP A 263 14.12 0.17 11.56
C ASP A 263 15.55 -0.29 11.32
N TRP A 264 16.13 -1.02 12.27
CA TRP A 264 17.45 -1.60 12.09
C TRP A 264 17.51 -2.48 10.85
N ILE A 265 18.67 -2.55 10.17
CA ILE A 265 18.87 -3.49 9.06
C ILE A 265 18.70 -4.93 9.57
N GLY A 266 17.78 -5.70 8.99
CA GLY A 266 17.35 -6.98 9.53
C GLY A 266 15.98 -6.97 10.21
N PHE A 267 15.35 -5.81 10.35
CA PHE A 267 14.11 -5.62 11.11
C PHE A 267 13.12 -4.73 10.35
N GLY A 268 11.86 -4.71 10.81
CA GLY A 268 10.80 -3.84 10.29
C GLY A 268 10.74 -3.76 8.76
N ARG A 269 10.70 -2.54 8.21
CA ARG A 269 10.63 -2.22 6.77
C ARG A 269 12.01 -2.14 6.09
N SER A 270 13.08 -2.20 6.87
CA SER A 270 14.46 -2.25 6.39
C SER A 270 14.78 -3.59 5.72
N ASP A 271 15.77 -3.59 4.82
CA ASP A 271 16.24 -4.81 4.18
C ASP A 271 16.86 -5.77 5.20
N LYS A 272 16.81 -7.07 4.88
CA LYS A 272 17.17 -8.17 5.79
C LYS A 272 18.27 -9.02 5.20
N PRO A 273 19.55 -8.75 5.52
CA PRO A 273 20.66 -9.63 5.19
C PRO A 273 20.41 -11.04 5.75
N LYS A 274 20.65 -12.07 4.92
CA LYS A 274 20.36 -13.47 5.26
C LYS A 274 21.43 -14.12 6.14
N LYS A 275 22.62 -13.53 6.25
CA LYS A 275 23.78 -14.10 6.97
C LYS A 275 23.95 -13.42 8.32
N MET A 276 23.98 -14.20 9.40
CA MET A 276 24.18 -13.68 10.76
C MET A 276 25.46 -12.86 10.90
N GLN A 277 26.54 -13.27 10.23
CA GLN A 277 27.84 -12.58 10.25
C GLN A 277 27.80 -11.15 9.71
N TRP A 278 26.75 -10.76 8.97
CA TRP A 278 26.58 -9.37 8.54
C TRP A 278 26.20 -8.48 9.73
N HIS A 279 25.42 -9.01 10.68
CA HIS A 279 24.93 -8.26 11.83
C HIS A 279 26.02 -8.22 12.88
N THR A 280 26.57 -7.04 13.14
CA THR A 280 27.46 -6.76 14.28
C THR A 280 27.02 -5.46 14.94
N PRO A 281 27.18 -5.31 16.28
CA PRO A 281 26.84 -4.07 16.99
C PRO A 281 27.42 -2.83 16.30
N GLN A 282 28.71 -2.89 15.95
CA GLN A 282 29.43 -1.80 15.31
C GLN A 282 28.80 -1.39 13.98
N LYS A 283 28.38 -2.36 13.17
CA LYS A 283 27.81 -2.08 11.86
C LYS A 283 26.42 -1.47 11.95
N HIS A 284 25.57 -1.98 12.85
CA HIS A 284 24.26 -1.38 13.11
C HIS A 284 24.39 0.05 13.60
N MET A 285 25.33 0.30 14.52
CA MET A 285 25.58 1.64 15.03
C MET A 285 26.14 2.58 13.94
N GLN A 286 27.05 2.10 13.10
CA GLN A 286 27.58 2.87 11.98
C GLN A 286 26.47 3.34 11.04
N VAL A 287 25.51 2.47 10.72
CA VAL A 287 24.34 2.82 9.88
C VAL A 287 23.52 3.94 10.51
N VAL A 288 23.26 3.89 11.83
CA VAL A 288 22.53 4.95 12.53
C VAL A 288 23.30 6.26 12.55
N CYS A 289 24.61 6.24 12.81
CA CYS A 289 25.44 7.44 12.74
C CYS A 289 25.46 8.06 11.34
N GLU A 290 25.60 7.24 10.29
CA GLU A 290 25.53 7.70 8.90
C GLU A 290 24.16 8.29 8.55
N LEU A 291 23.06 7.71 9.07
CA LEU A 291 21.71 8.26 8.92
C LEU A 291 21.60 9.64 9.60
N LEU A 292 22.09 9.79 10.83
CA LEU A 292 22.08 11.08 11.53
C LEU A 292 22.86 12.15 10.77
N HIS A 293 24.04 11.78 10.23
CA HIS A 293 24.81 12.67 9.37
C HIS A 293 24.05 13.05 8.10
N PHE A 294 23.44 12.09 7.42
CA PHE A 294 22.60 12.30 6.23
C PHE A 294 21.43 13.25 6.51
N LEU A 295 20.81 13.13 7.69
CA LEU A 295 19.74 14.01 8.15
C LEU A 295 20.23 15.35 8.73
N GLN A 296 21.54 15.58 8.73
CA GLN A 296 22.21 16.77 9.26
C GLN A 296 21.93 17.00 10.75
N ILE A 297 21.91 15.92 11.53
CA ILE A 297 21.64 15.93 12.97
C ILE A 297 22.96 15.79 13.71
N SER A 298 23.38 16.85 14.40
CA SER A 298 24.60 16.88 15.21
C SER A 298 24.36 16.56 16.69
N HIS A 299 23.13 16.78 17.18
CA HIS A 299 22.71 16.51 18.55
C HIS A 299 21.27 16.00 18.59
N CYS A 300 21.02 14.97 19.40
CA CYS A 300 19.69 14.43 19.65
C CYS A 300 19.61 13.79 21.04
N HIS A 301 18.40 13.69 21.58
CA HIS A 301 18.11 12.82 22.71
C HIS A 301 18.01 11.39 22.23
N TRP A 302 18.74 10.49 22.88
CA TRP A 302 18.74 9.07 22.53
C TRP A 302 17.75 8.32 23.40
N VAL A 303 16.76 7.70 22.76
CA VAL A 303 15.75 6.86 23.40
C VAL A 303 15.85 5.45 22.82
N ALA A 304 16.00 4.46 23.69
CA ALA A 304 16.22 3.08 23.27
C ALA A 304 15.38 2.12 24.09
N GLN A 305 14.82 1.10 23.44
CA GLN A 305 14.32 -0.07 24.15
C GLN A 305 15.47 -0.91 24.71
N GLU A 306 15.31 -1.48 25.89
CA GLU A 306 16.38 -2.22 26.60
C GLU A 306 17.02 -3.34 25.76
N GLY A 307 16.27 -3.95 24.86
CA GLY A 307 16.76 -5.02 23.99
C GLY A 307 17.74 -4.57 22.90
N CYS A 308 17.88 -3.28 22.60
CA CYS A 308 18.90 -2.77 21.66
C CYS A 308 20.16 -2.22 22.35
N MET A 309 20.22 -2.24 23.68
CA MET A 309 21.38 -1.79 24.46
C MET A 309 22.65 -2.56 24.14
N ALA A 310 22.54 -3.82 23.69
CA ALA A 310 23.67 -4.63 23.26
C ALA A 310 24.34 -4.11 21.96
N VAL A 311 23.65 -3.25 21.20
CA VAL A 311 24.12 -2.64 19.95
C VAL A 311 24.79 -1.29 20.19
N LEU A 312 24.35 -0.57 21.23
CA LEU A 312 24.90 0.74 21.56
C LEU A 312 26.37 0.63 22.02
N PRO A 313 27.25 1.53 21.56
CA PRO A 313 28.67 1.45 21.89
C PRO A 313 28.93 1.81 23.36
N SER A 314 29.95 1.18 23.94
CA SER A 314 30.37 1.42 25.33
C SER A 314 30.93 2.84 25.49
N PRO A 315 30.72 3.52 26.63
CA PRO A 315 31.36 4.81 26.91
C PRO A 315 32.89 4.75 26.76
N ASP A 316 33.50 3.64 27.18
CA ASP A 316 34.95 3.44 27.20
C ASP A 316 35.58 3.10 25.84
N SER A 317 34.77 2.96 24.78
CA SER A 317 35.25 2.43 23.49
C SER A 317 36.08 3.41 22.65
N GLY A 318 36.48 4.54 23.22
CA GLY A 318 37.26 5.57 22.53
C GLY A 318 36.39 6.25 21.47
N GLY A 319 35.91 7.45 21.78
CA GLY A 319 34.98 8.21 20.96
C GLY A 319 35.43 8.27 19.49
N GLY A 320 34.69 7.59 18.62
CA GLY A 320 34.66 7.97 17.22
C GLY A 320 33.98 9.33 17.14
N GLU A 321 34.62 10.29 16.48
CA GLU A 321 34.04 11.61 16.18
C GLU A 321 32.60 11.43 15.63
N GLY A 322 31.58 11.74 16.44
CA GLY A 322 30.20 11.45 16.06
C GLY A 322 29.18 11.61 17.20
N VAL A 323 27.90 11.64 16.81
CA VAL A 323 26.69 12.14 17.53
C VAL A 323 26.36 11.44 18.87
N TRP A 324 27.03 10.33 19.22
CA TRP A 324 26.80 9.58 20.47
C TRP A 324 27.85 9.92 21.53
N ASN A 325 27.40 10.32 22.73
CA ASN A 325 28.26 10.77 23.82
C ASN A 325 28.45 9.73 24.94
N GLY A 326 28.01 8.49 24.75
CA GLY A 326 28.10 7.44 25.77
C GLY A 326 26.96 7.43 26.80
N VAL A 327 25.99 8.34 26.72
CA VAL A 327 24.88 8.44 27.67
C VAL A 327 23.55 8.26 26.95
N LEU A 328 22.71 7.36 27.47
CA LEU A 328 21.33 7.21 27.01
C LEU A 328 20.41 8.13 27.82
N ASP A 329 19.65 8.99 27.12
CA ASP A 329 18.70 9.87 27.81
C ASP A 329 17.53 9.09 28.39
N TRP A 330 16.98 8.14 27.62
CA TRP A 330 15.78 7.41 28.02
C TRP A 330 15.82 5.93 27.61
N CYS A 331 15.77 5.03 28.59
CA CYS A 331 15.56 3.60 28.38
C CYS A 331 14.08 3.21 28.54
N LEU A 332 13.54 2.49 27.55
CA LEU A 332 12.20 1.93 27.56
C LEU A 332 12.24 0.43 27.87
N GLN A 333 11.48 0.00 28.88
CA GLN A 333 11.43 -1.38 29.37
C GLN A 333 10.17 -2.11 28.92
N GLY A 334 10.30 -3.42 28.69
CA GLY A 334 9.19 -4.28 28.30
C GLY A 334 8.86 -4.24 26.80
N PRO A 335 7.92 -5.10 26.37
CA PRO A 335 7.65 -5.30 24.95
C PRO A 335 6.89 -4.12 24.34
N ALA A 336 7.16 -3.86 23.06
CA ALA A 336 6.36 -2.94 22.29
C ALA A 336 4.95 -3.51 22.02
N PRO A 337 3.92 -2.66 21.90
CA PRO A 337 2.55 -3.07 21.57
C PRO A 337 2.43 -3.44 20.08
N LEU A 338 3.09 -4.53 19.68
CA LEU A 338 3.03 -5.13 18.36
C LEU A 338 2.23 -6.44 18.44
N GLY A 339 1.20 -6.58 17.60
CA GLY A 339 0.47 -7.84 17.47
C GLY A 339 1.35 -8.96 16.90
N SER A 340 0.96 -10.21 17.11
CA SER A 340 1.71 -11.40 16.63
C SER A 340 1.98 -11.37 15.13
N THR A 341 1.02 -10.91 14.34
CA THR A 341 1.16 -10.70 12.89
C THR A 341 2.25 -9.68 12.54
N ALA A 342 2.42 -8.60 13.32
CA ALA A 342 3.44 -7.59 13.06
C ALA A 342 4.87 -8.06 13.39
N LEU A 343 5.00 -8.99 14.34
CA LEU A 343 6.28 -9.62 14.72
C LEU A 343 6.76 -10.63 13.67
N ASP A 344 5.82 -11.32 13.02
CA ASP A 344 6.13 -12.37 12.02
C ASP A 344 6.07 -11.87 10.57
N ALA A 345 5.32 -10.79 10.31
CA ALA A 345 5.21 -10.13 9.00
C ALA A 345 6.53 -9.98 8.23
N PRO A 346 7.69 -9.69 8.86
CA PRO A 346 8.93 -9.49 8.15
C PRO A 346 9.70 -10.76 7.75
N PHE A 347 9.34 -11.96 8.26
CA PHE A 347 10.18 -13.17 8.20
C PHE A 347 9.43 -14.42 7.70
N PRO A 348 9.46 -14.73 6.39
CA PRO A 348 8.74 -15.87 5.83
C PRO A 348 9.35 -17.26 6.16
N ASP A 349 10.63 -17.32 6.59
CA ASP A 349 11.27 -18.55 7.07
C ASP A 349 12.43 -18.28 8.06
N ALA A 350 13.04 -19.35 8.59
CA ALA A 350 14.12 -19.29 9.58
C ALA A 350 15.41 -18.60 9.09
N GLY A 351 15.71 -18.61 7.79
CA GLY A 351 16.84 -17.92 7.20
C GLY A 351 16.73 -16.40 7.32
N HIS A 352 15.50 -15.89 7.35
CA HIS A 352 15.21 -14.46 7.40
C HIS A 352 15.32 -13.85 8.81
N ARG A 353 15.32 -14.68 9.86
CA ARG A 353 15.54 -14.25 11.26
C ARG A 353 17.03 -14.13 11.61
N ALA A 354 17.91 -13.89 10.63
CA ALA A 354 19.35 -13.77 10.88
C ALA A 354 19.68 -12.59 11.81
N GLY A 355 19.00 -11.44 11.64
CA GLY A 355 19.11 -10.28 12.54
C GLY A 355 18.71 -10.61 13.98
N PRO A 356 17.45 -11.01 14.23
CA PRO A 356 16.99 -11.40 15.56
C PRO A 356 17.87 -12.47 16.22
N ARG A 357 18.29 -13.51 15.47
CA ARG A 357 19.20 -14.54 15.99
C ARG A 357 20.57 -14.02 16.36
N ALA A 358 21.12 -13.07 15.60
CA ALA A 358 22.42 -12.47 15.91
C ALA A 358 22.30 -11.60 17.18
N TRP A 359 21.25 -10.81 17.29
CA TRP A 359 21.01 -9.94 18.44
C TRP A 359 20.80 -10.73 19.74
N ALA A 360 20.09 -11.86 19.67
CA ALA A 360 19.88 -12.76 20.81
C ALA A 360 21.19 -13.35 21.39
N GLN A 361 22.31 -13.30 20.64
CA GLN A 361 23.61 -13.80 21.11
C GLN A 361 24.43 -12.74 21.86
N TRP A 362 24.01 -11.46 21.84
CA TRP A 362 24.78 -10.38 22.44
C TRP A 362 24.31 -10.11 23.86
N PRO A 363 25.24 -10.03 24.83
CA PRO A 363 24.87 -9.69 26.19
C PRO A 363 24.35 -8.25 26.23
N VAL A 364 23.24 -8.04 26.93
CA VAL A 364 22.74 -6.70 27.26
C VAL A 364 23.82 -6.00 28.08
N ARG A 365 24.34 -4.90 27.56
CA ARG A 365 25.35 -4.09 28.25
C ARG A 365 24.67 -3.05 29.11
N THR A 366 25.28 -2.76 30.25
CA THR A 366 24.93 -1.61 31.08
C THR A 366 25.43 -0.34 30.40
N ALA A 367 24.52 0.56 30.02
CA ALA A 367 24.88 1.94 29.72
C ALA A 367 24.46 2.84 30.87
N THR A 368 25.07 4.02 30.96
CA THR A 368 24.55 5.09 31.84
C THR A 368 23.25 5.60 31.23
N VAL A 369 22.16 5.45 31.97
CA VAL A 369 20.80 5.85 31.57
C VAL A 369 20.31 6.94 32.50
N ARG A 370 19.80 8.06 31.95
CA ARG A 370 19.28 9.19 32.73
C ARG A 370 17.85 8.98 33.20
N TRP A 371 17.00 8.37 32.37
CA TRP A 371 15.58 8.16 32.66
C TRP A 371 15.09 6.78 32.21
N HIS A 372 14.17 6.18 32.98
CA HIS A 372 13.58 4.87 32.66
C HIS A 372 12.05 4.94 32.68
N SER A 373 11.40 4.24 31.76
CA SER A 373 9.96 3.96 31.83
C SER A 373 9.61 2.67 31.10
N ALA A 374 8.40 2.14 31.31
CA ALA A 374 7.87 1.10 30.45
C ALA A 374 7.54 1.66 29.05
N VAL A 375 7.60 0.82 28.01
CA VAL A 375 7.09 1.18 26.67
C VAL A 375 5.59 1.49 26.77
N PRO A 376 5.10 2.64 26.29
CA PRO A 376 3.68 2.97 26.36
C PRO A 376 2.85 2.16 25.36
N HIS A 377 1.72 1.63 25.81
CA HIS A 377 0.81 0.81 25.00
C HIS A 377 -0.41 1.57 24.48
N ASP A 378 -0.56 2.82 24.91
CA ASP A 378 -1.63 3.74 24.52
C ASP A 378 -1.12 5.19 24.52
N ALA A 379 -1.90 6.08 23.89
CA ALA A 379 -1.54 7.47 23.71
C ALA A 379 -1.50 8.28 25.04
N ALA A 380 -2.39 7.98 26.00
CA ALA A 380 -2.47 8.72 27.25
C ALA A 380 -1.24 8.47 28.13
N THR A 381 -0.85 7.19 28.25
CA THR A 381 0.37 6.77 28.95
C THR A 381 1.61 7.41 28.30
N ALA A 382 1.69 7.39 26.97
CA ALA A 382 2.81 8.02 26.25
C ALA A 382 2.90 9.53 26.52
N GLN A 383 1.78 10.26 26.48
CA GLN A 383 1.74 11.69 26.76
C GLN A 383 2.19 12.03 28.19
N ALA A 384 1.76 11.23 29.19
CA ALA A 384 2.18 11.41 30.57
C ALA A 384 3.69 11.17 30.74
N GLN A 385 4.20 10.10 30.12
CA GLN A 385 5.63 9.76 30.16
C GLN A 385 6.50 10.84 29.49
N VAL A 386 6.11 11.33 28.30
CA VAL A 386 6.85 12.37 27.57
C VAL A 386 6.93 13.65 28.39
N ARG A 387 5.83 14.07 29.01
CA ARG A 387 5.79 15.26 29.87
C ARG A 387 6.80 15.15 31.02
N ALA A 388 6.76 14.03 31.76
CA ALA A 388 7.66 13.79 32.88
C ALA A 388 9.13 13.73 32.45
N ALA A 389 9.42 13.05 31.33
CA ALA A 389 10.78 12.94 30.80
C ALA A 389 11.34 14.29 30.34
N MET A 390 10.53 15.11 29.66
CA MET A 390 10.94 16.45 29.22
C MET A 390 11.19 17.40 30.39
N GLU A 391 10.36 17.34 31.44
CA GLU A 391 10.58 18.11 32.67
C GLU A 391 11.91 17.74 33.34
N TYR A 392 12.17 16.43 33.49
CA TYR A 392 13.41 15.94 34.09
C TYR A 392 14.66 16.30 33.27
N LEU A 393 14.64 15.98 31.96
CA LEU A 393 15.79 16.17 31.07
C LEU A 393 16.04 17.66 30.75
N GLY A 394 15.00 18.50 30.84
CA GLY A 394 15.08 19.94 30.65
C GLY A 394 15.63 20.69 31.88
N ALA A 395 15.34 20.21 33.10
CA ALA A 395 15.75 20.86 34.34
C ALA A 395 17.28 20.93 34.51
N GLU A 396 18.04 19.93 34.02
CA GLU A 396 19.50 19.90 34.14
C GLU A 396 20.23 21.01 33.35
N LYS A 397 19.60 21.63 32.34
CA LYS A 397 20.20 22.78 31.64
C LYS A 397 20.24 24.07 32.50
N SER A 398 19.56 24.08 33.65
CA SER A 398 19.40 25.29 34.49
C SER A 398 20.26 25.33 35.76
N SER A 399 21.06 24.30 36.03
CA SER A 399 22.01 24.31 37.16
C SER A 399 23.28 25.08 36.77
N PRO A 400 23.66 26.17 37.47
CA PRO A 400 24.94 26.83 37.23
C PRO A 400 26.08 25.84 37.60
N PRO A 401 27.25 25.92 36.94
CA PRO A 401 28.37 25.08 37.30
C PRO A 401 28.71 25.32 38.78
N HIS A 402 28.66 24.26 39.59
CA HIS A 402 29.14 24.31 40.96
C HIS A 402 30.59 24.80 40.93
N GLY A 403 30.80 25.98 41.52
CA GLY A 403 31.99 26.79 41.32
C GLY A 403 33.19 26.39 42.18
N ALA A 404 34.27 27.08 41.80
CA ALA A 404 35.50 27.43 42.53
C ALA A 404 36.49 26.29 42.86
#